data_AF-A0A2U1B5Z4-F1
#
_entry.id   AF-A0A2U1B5Z4-F1
#
_cell.length_a   1.000
_cell.length_b   1.000
_cell.length_c   1.000
_cell.angle_alpha   90.00
_cell.angle_beta   90.00
_cell.angle_gamma   90.00
#
_symmetry.space_group_name_H-M   'P 1'
#
loop_
_entity.id
_entity.type
_entity.pdbx_description
1 polymer ?
#
loop_
_entity_poly.entity_id
_entity_poly.type
_entity_poly.pdbx_seq_one_letter_code
_entity_poly.pdbx_strand_id
1 'polypeptide(L)'
;MFYQNWLKGEKVAGEVGEKVSLVINKLVLFKYIYTLILLCTFYFPMGESINAFISFLTDKTHKLSAKAIVVIGVVLSVLFIDNVFGFTFYYQNEKKLSQIEQINRILSNEGDNKAKYRHYLLKLKEDIVQRKSLQDKTFDFLTSLDFSTINNQSEIAQESLKVSTFWHFISSSWVFVLLMLIIPFTAFSDKKHSIWYNIVVLILLELFLFLVGLGLSKITSYIPIFFADKVWINYFMNISLVTIVFIVPPLIYAWKERNSSISQV
;
A
#
# COMPACT_ATOMS: atom_id res chain seq x y z
N MET A 1 47.13 12.56 27.02
CA MET A 1 45.70 12.92 26.84
C MET A 1 45.41 13.61 25.49
N PHE A 2 46.27 14.52 25.01
CA PHE A 2 46.04 15.29 23.78
C PHE A 2 45.99 14.45 22.48
N TYR A 3 46.87 13.44 22.35
CA TYR A 3 46.96 12.59 21.16
C TYR A 3 45.71 11.73 20.89
N GLN A 4 45.02 11.28 21.95
CA GLN A 4 43.78 10.50 21.79
C GLN A 4 42.57 11.37 21.40
N ASN A 5 42.55 12.64 21.79
CA ASN A 5 41.53 13.58 21.35
C ASN A 5 41.73 13.99 19.88
N TRP A 6 42.98 14.09 19.42
CA TRP A 6 43.30 14.36 18.02
C TRP A 6 42.88 13.21 17.10
N LEU A 7 43.20 11.95 17.45
CA LEU A 7 42.74 10.76 16.72
C LEU A 7 41.20 10.59 16.70
N LYS A 8 40.51 11.05 17.75
CA LYS A 8 39.04 11.09 17.78
C LYS A 8 38.47 12.13 16.82
N GLY A 9 39.11 13.30 16.70
CA GLY A 9 38.73 14.34 15.74
C GLY A 9 38.91 13.90 14.29
N GLU A 10 40.01 13.19 13.99
CA GLU A 10 40.33 12.70 12.64
C GLU A 10 39.35 11.59 12.18
N LYS A 11 38.96 10.69 13.09
CA LYS A 11 37.91 9.67 12.80
C LYS A 11 36.54 10.28 12.54
N VAL A 12 36.14 11.31 13.30
CA VAL A 12 34.86 11.99 13.11
C VAL A 12 34.85 12.78 11.79
N ALA A 13 35.97 13.42 11.42
CA ALA A 13 36.09 14.11 10.14
C ALA A 13 36.02 13.13 8.94
N GLY A 14 36.62 11.95 9.05
CA GLY A 14 36.52 10.89 8.04
C GLY A 14 35.10 10.36 7.86
N GLU A 15 34.40 10.07 8.95
CA GLU A 15 33.02 9.54 8.91
C GLU A 15 32.00 10.57 8.38
N VAL A 16 32.23 11.86 8.67
CA VAL A 16 31.43 12.96 8.11
C VAL A 16 31.75 13.15 6.62
N GLY A 17 33.02 13.06 6.22
CA GLY A 17 33.42 13.13 4.81
C GLY A 17 32.81 12.02 3.95
N GLU A 18 32.76 10.79 4.46
CA GLU A 18 32.15 9.65 3.78
C GLU A 18 30.64 9.84 3.60
N LYS A 19 29.93 10.25 4.65
CA LYS A 19 28.48 10.56 4.60
C LYS A 19 28.17 11.72 3.65
N VAL A 20 29.00 12.76 3.62
CA VAL A 20 28.84 13.89 2.69
C VAL A 20 29.09 13.45 1.24
N SER A 21 30.11 12.63 0.97
CA SER A 21 30.37 12.11 -0.38
C SER A 21 29.20 11.25 -0.89
N LEU A 22 28.57 10.46 -0.01
CA LEU A 22 27.43 9.60 -0.34
C LEU A 22 26.17 10.42 -0.64
N VAL A 23 25.96 11.53 0.08
CA VAL A 23 24.88 12.49 -0.21
C VAL A 23 25.12 13.22 -1.54
N ILE A 24 26.35 13.65 -1.82
CA ILE A 24 26.71 14.31 -3.08
C ILE A 24 26.52 13.37 -4.27
N ASN A 25 26.97 12.11 -4.17
CA ASN A 25 26.76 11.12 -5.23
C ASN A 25 25.27 10.83 -5.47
N LYS A 26 24.44 10.78 -4.41
CA LYS A 26 22.99 10.63 -4.56
C LYS A 26 22.35 11.84 -5.25
N LEU A 27 22.79 13.06 -4.93
CA LEU A 27 22.33 14.29 -5.59
C LEU A 27 22.73 14.36 -7.07
N VAL A 28 23.93 13.92 -7.41
CA VAL A 28 24.40 13.82 -8.81
C VAL A 28 23.58 12.79 -9.57
N LEU A 29 23.35 11.61 -8.99
CA LEU A 29 22.50 10.57 -9.58
C LEU A 29 21.06 11.07 -9.81
N PHE A 30 20.51 11.79 -8.82
CA PHE A 30 19.19 12.42 -8.91
C PHE A 30 19.12 13.45 -10.04
N LYS A 31 20.18 14.27 -10.21
CA LYS A 31 20.27 15.23 -11.31
C LYS A 31 20.29 14.54 -12.67
N TYR A 32 21.05 13.45 -12.85
CA TYR A 32 21.06 12.69 -14.09
C TYR A 32 19.72 12.02 -14.40
N ILE A 33 19.08 11.43 -13.39
CA ILE A 33 17.74 10.83 -13.52
C ILE A 33 16.69 11.89 -13.88
N TYR A 34 16.73 13.04 -13.21
CA TYR A 34 15.83 14.17 -13.51
C TYR A 34 16.04 14.70 -14.93
N THR A 35 17.29 14.79 -15.39
CA THR A 35 17.61 15.20 -16.77
C THR A 35 17.12 14.18 -17.79
N LEU A 36 17.21 12.87 -17.47
CA LEU A 36 16.67 11.78 -18.30
C LEU A 36 15.13 11.82 -18.36
N ILE A 37 14.46 12.08 -17.23
CA ILE A 37 13.00 12.24 -17.16
C ILE A 37 12.55 13.50 -17.93
N LEU A 38 13.30 14.60 -17.85
CA LEU A 38 13.07 15.81 -18.64
C LEU A 38 13.25 15.56 -20.13
N LEU A 39 14.28 14.81 -20.53
CA LEU A 39 14.50 14.38 -21.91
C LEU A 39 13.36 13.49 -22.40
N CYS A 40 12.89 12.55 -21.59
CA CYS A 40 11.74 11.70 -21.92
C CYS A 40 10.44 12.51 -22.02
N THR A 41 10.21 13.50 -21.15
CA THR A 41 9.00 14.34 -21.19
C THR A 41 9.04 15.41 -22.29
N PHE A 42 10.22 15.84 -22.74
CA PHE A 42 10.37 16.73 -23.91
C PHE A 42 10.28 15.98 -25.25
N TYR A 43 10.67 14.71 -25.32
CA TYR A 43 10.63 13.91 -26.56
C TYR A 43 9.34 13.11 -26.75
N PHE A 44 8.58 12.82 -25.68
CA PHE A 44 7.24 12.26 -25.81
C PHE A 44 6.23 13.41 -25.88
N PRO A 45 5.46 13.58 -26.98
CA PRO A 45 4.38 14.56 -27.02
C PRO A 45 3.31 14.13 -26.02
N MET A 46 3.40 14.65 -24.80
CA MET A 46 2.56 14.24 -23.67
C MET A 46 1.06 14.45 -23.99
N GLY A 47 0.75 15.45 -24.81
CA GLY A 47 -0.61 15.71 -25.30
C GLY A 47 -1.17 14.60 -26.19
N GLU A 48 -0.36 13.98 -27.04
CA GLU A 48 -0.81 12.88 -27.90
C GLU A 48 -1.08 11.61 -27.10
N SER A 49 -0.26 11.33 -26.08
CA SER A 49 -0.42 10.17 -25.21
C SER A 49 -1.67 10.26 -24.33
N ILE A 50 -1.96 11.46 -23.79
CA ILE A 50 -3.18 11.72 -23.00
C ILE A 50 -4.41 11.63 -23.91
N ASN A 51 -4.36 12.19 -25.11
CA ASN A 51 -5.47 12.12 -26.06
C ASN A 51 -5.72 10.68 -26.52
N ALA A 52 -4.68 9.90 -26.78
CA ALA A 52 -4.80 8.48 -27.10
C ALA A 52 -5.45 7.70 -25.94
N PHE A 53 -5.01 7.95 -24.70
CA PHE A 53 -5.60 7.31 -23.52
C PHE A 53 -7.07 7.68 -23.32
N ILE A 54 -7.42 8.97 -23.42
CA ILE A 54 -8.80 9.44 -23.32
C ILE A 54 -9.65 8.82 -24.43
N SER A 55 -9.15 8.83 -25.67
CA SER A 55 -9.86 8.25 -26.81
C SER A 55 -10.12 6.75 -26.60
N PHE A 56 -9.15 6.00 -26.08
CA PHE A 56 -9.32 4.59 -25.73
C PHE A 56 -10.38 4.35 -24.64
N LEU A 57 -10.42 5.21 -23.62
CA LEU A 57 -11.45 5.13 -22.57
C LEU A 57 -12.85 5.49 -23.08
N THR A 58 -12.96 6.47 -23.98
CA THR A 58 -14.24 6.92 -24.54
C THR A 58 -14.76 6.03 -25.67
N ASP A 59 -13.88 5.31 -26.37
CA ASP A 59 -14.26 4.49 -27.52
C ASP A 59 -15.19 3.32 -27.13
N LYS A 60 -16.40 3.30 -27.69
CA LYS A 60 -17.42 2.27 -27.42
C LYS A 60 -17.08 0.90 -28.02
N THR A 61 -16.13 0.82 -28.95
CA THR A 61 -15.74 -0.45 -29.60
C THR A 61 -15.01 -1.40 -28.65
N HIS A 62 -14.33 -0.87 -27.63
CA HIS A 62 -13.58 -1.68 -26.67
C HIS A 62 -14.47 -2.19 -25.52
N LYS A 63 -14.29 -3.47 -25.18
CA LYS A 63 -14.97 -4.11 -24.05
C LYS A 63 -14.63 -3.40 -22.73
N LEU A 64 -15.60 -3.28 -21.84
CA LEU A 64 -15.46 -2.63 -20.53
C LEU A 64 -14.31 -3.24 -19.70
N SER A 65 -14.13 -4.56 -19.78
CA SER A 65 -13.04 -5.28 -19.09
C SER A 65 -11.66 -4.85 -19.57
N ALA A 66 -11.45 -4.66 -20.87
CA ALA A 66 -10.17 -4.19 -21.42
C ALA A 66 -9.85 -2.77 -20.95
N LYS A 67 -10.86 -1.89 -20.90
CA LYS A 67 -10.70 -0.53 -20.37
C LYS A 67 -10.32 -0.53 -18.89
N ALA A 68 -10.98 -1.36 -18.08
CA ALA A 68 -10.67 -1.50 -16.67
C ALA A 68 -9.21 -1.96 -16.45
N ILE A 69 -8.74 -2.94 -17.22
CA ILE A 69 -7.36 -3.43 -17.15
C ILE A 69 -6.35 -2.31 -17.44
N VAL A 70 -6.59 -1.51 -18.48
CA VAL A 70 -5.71 -0.39 -18.84
C VAL A 70 -5.69 0.68 -17.74
N VAL A 71 -6.85 1.04 -17.17
CA VAL A 71 -6.93 1.98 -16.05
C VAL A 71 -6.15 1.45 -14.84
N ILE A 72 -6.35 0.19 -14.48
CA ILE A 72 -5.64 -0.47 -13.37
C ILE A 72 -4.13 -0.46 -13.66
N GLY A 73 -3.71 -0.80 -14.87
CA GLY A 73 -2.31 -0.79 -15.28
C GLY A 73 -1.66 0.58 -15.15
N VAL A 74 -2.35 1.66 -15.53
CA VAL A 74 -1.87 3.04 -15.35
C VAL A 74 -1.74 3.38 -13.87
N VAL A 75 -2.74 3.06 -13.05
CA VAL A 75 -2.69 3.29 -11.59
C VAL A 75 -1.52 2.54 -10.96
N LEU A 76 -1.33 1.27 -11.29
CA LEU A 76 -0.21 0.46 -10.81
C LEU A 76 1.14 1.01 -11.26
N SER A 77 1.24 1.51 -12.49
CA SER A 77 2.47 2.12 -13.00
C SER A 77 2.82 3.40 -12.24
N VAL A 78 1.83 4.26 -11.93
CA VAL A 78 2.04 5.45 -11.11
C VAL A 78 2.50 5.09 -9.70
N LEU A 79 1.85 4.09 -9.07
CA LEU A 79 2.26 3.60 -7.76
C LEU A 79 3.68 3.01 -7.77
N PHE A 80 4.04 2.28 -8.82
CA PHE A 80 5.38 1.71 -8.98
C PHE A 80 6.44 2.80 -9.13
N ILE A 81 6.19 3.80 -9.98
CA ILE A 81 7.06 4.96 -10.15
C ILE A 81 7.22 5.70 -8.82
N ASP A 82 6.12 5.96 -8.11
CA ASP A 82 6.16 6.61 -6.80
C ASP A 82 7.00 5.82 -5.78
N ASN A 83 6.89 4.49 -5.78
CA ASN A 83 7.66 3.63 -4.89
C ASN A 83 9.16 3.56 -5.27
N VAL A 84 9.49 3.52 -6.57
CA VAL A 84 10.89 3.47 -7.04
C VAL A 84 11.62 4.78 -6.77
N PHE A 85 10.98 5.91 -7.07
CA PHE A 85 11.60 7.22 -6.91
C PHE A 85 11.37 7.83 -5.53
N GLY A 86 10.43 7.29 -4.75
CA GLY A 86 10.09 7.79 -3.42
C GLY A 86 9.50 9.20 -3.44
N PHE A 87 8.83 9.62 -4.52
CA PHE A 87 8.34 11.00 -4.67
C PHE A 87 7.45 11.42 -3.50
N THR A 88 6.48 10.59 -3.16
CA THR A 88 5.58 10.82 -2.02
C THR A 88 6.35 10.89 -0.70
N PHE A 89 7.34 10.04 -0.49
CA PHE A 89 8.18 10.04 0.71
C PHE A 89 8.97 11.35 0.85
N TYR A 90 9.67 11.78 -0.20
CA TYR A 90 10.46 13.01 -0.17
C TYR A 90 9.58 14.25 0.00
N TYR A 91 8.47 14.33 -0.74
CA TYR A 91 7.52 15.44 -0.62
C TYR A 91 6.94 15.54 0.79
N GLN A 92 6.56 14.41 1.41
CA GLN A 92 6.05 14.41 2.77
C GLN A 92 7.11 14.84 3.78
N ASN A 93 8.35 14.37 3.64
CA ASN A 93 9.43 14.75 4.54
C ASN A 93 9.81 16.22 4.41
N GLU A 94 9.83 16.77 3.19
CA GLU A 94 10.05 18.20 2.97
C GLU A 94 8.95 19.04 3.64
N LYS A 95 7.68 18.63 3.50
CA LYS A 95 6.56 19.30 4.18
C LYS A 95 6.67 19.20 5.70
N LYS A 96 7.04 18.04 6.26
CA LYS A 96 7.30 17.90 7.69
C LYS A 96 8.42 18.84 8.14
N LEU A 97 9.52 18.89 7.40
CA LEU A 97 10.67 19.75 7.71
C LEU A 97 10.26 21.24 7.70
N SER A 98 9.53 21.67 6.68
CA SER A 98 9.02 23.04 6.56
C SER A 98 8.09 23.42 7.70
N GLN A 99 7.19 22.52 8.10
CA GLN A 99 6.29 22.76 9.24
C GLN A 99 7.06 22.85 10.56
N ILE A 100 8.05 21.97 10.77
CA ILE A 100 8.93 22.01 11.94
C ILE A 100 9.74 23.32 11.97
N GLU A 101 10.23 23.77 10.82
CA GLU A 101 10.95 25.04 10.71
C GLU A 101 10.06 26.24 11.07
N GLN A 102 8.82 26.27 10.57
CA GLN A 102 7.83 27.29 10.93
C GLN A 102 7.55 27.29 12.44
N ILE A 103 7.37 26.11 13.04
CA ILE A 103 7.17 25.97 14.49
C ILE A 103 8.41 26.48 15.26
N ASN A 104 9.62 26.11 14.83
CA ASN A 104 10.85 26.57 15.47
C ASN A 104 11.03 28.09 15.36
N ARG A 105 10.65 28.72 14.22
CA ARG A 105 10.66 30.17 14.04
C ARG A 105 9.69 30.88 15.01
N ILE A 106 8.51 30.31 15.21
CA ILE A 106 7.53 30.83 16.19
C ILE A 106 8.06 30.66 17.62
N LEU A 107 8.74 29.55 17.92
CA LEU A 107 9.37 29.31 19.22
C LEU A 107 10.60 30.20 19.46
N SER A 108 11.34 30.62 18.42
CA SER A 108 12.53 31.47 18.56
C SER A 108 12.19 32.94 18.74
N ASN A 109 11.10 33.45 18.15
CA ASN A 109 10.69 34.85 18.32
C ASN A 109 10.27 35.15 19.78
N GLU A 110 10.87 36.19 20.38
CA GLU A 110 10.67 36.61 21.76
C GLU A 110 9.38 37.43 21.95
N GLY A 111 8.22 36.85 21.61
CA GLY A 111 6.92 37.48 21.87
C GLY A 111 6.29 37.05 23.20
N ASP A 112 5.53 37.96 23.85
CA ASP A 112 4.85 37.76 25.15
C ASP A 112 3.98 36.50 25.24
N ASN A 113 3.44 36.00 24.12
CA ASN A 113 2.59 34.82 24.08
C ASN A 113 3.37 33.47 24.06
N LYS A 114 4.71 33.51 24.03
CA LYS A 114 5.57 32.32 23.90
C LYS A 114 5.36 31.31 25.02
N ALA A 115 5.25 31.77 26.27
CA ALA A 115 5.06 30.86 27.42
C ALA A 115 3.72 30.12 27.36
N LYS A 116 2.67 30.77 26.84
CA LYS A 116 1.30 30.22 26.79
C LYS A 116 1.12 29.13 25.74
N TYR A 117 1.79 29.23 24.60
CA TYR A 117 1.61 28.29 23.47
C TYR A 117 2.76 27.30 23.27
N ARG A 118 3.85 27.40 24.06
CA ARG A 118 5.04 26.54 23.92
C ARG A 118 4.72 25.05 24.02
N HIS A 119 3.90 24.64 24.99
CA HIS A 119 3.52 23.23 25.14
C HIS A 119 2.71 22.73 23.94
N TYR A 120 1.81 23.56 23.39
CA TYR A 120 1.02 23.20 22.22
C TYR A 120 1.90 23.05 20.97
N LEU A 121 2.85 23.97 20.76
CA LEU A 121 3.78 23.93 19.63
C LEU A 121 4.75 22.74 19.70
N LEU A 122 5.22 22.37 20.90
CA LEU A 122 6.04 21.17 21.10
C LEU A 122 5.27 19.89 20.80
N LYS A 123 4.01 19.80 21.27
CA LYS A 123 3.13 18.68 20.94
C LYS A 123 2.86 18.58 19.44
N LEU A 124 2.58 19.70 18.77
CA LEU A 124 2.35 19.72 17.33
C LEU A 124 3.60 19.27 16.55
N LYS A 125 4.79 19.68 16.98
CA LYS A 125 6.06 19.22 16.40
C LYS A 125 6.22 17.71 16.54
N GLU A 126 5.92 17.16 17.72
CA GLU A 126 5.96 15.72 17.96
C GLU A 126 4.96 14.97 17.08
N ASP A 127 3.71 15.46 16.99
CA ASP A 127 2.66 14.88 16.14
C ASP A 127 3.07 14.87 14.66
N ILE A 128 3.72 15.93 14.16
CA ILE A 128 4.21 16.02 12.76
C ILE A 128 5.33 14.99 12.51
N VAL A 129 6.26 14.84 13.45
CA VAL A 129 7.37 13.88 13.34
C VAL A 129 6.82 12.45 13.33
N GLN A 130 5.91 12.13 14.25
CA GLN A 130 5.36 10.78 14.43
C GLN A 130 4.31 10.41 13.37
N ARG A 131 3.82 11.36 12.58
CA ARG A 131 2.79 11.08 11.56
C ARG A 131 3.30 10.08 10.52
N LYS A 132 2.81 8.85 10.59
CA LYS A 132 3.03 7.80 9.59
C LYS A 132 2.26 8.08 8.30
N SER A 133 2.91 7.87 7.17
CA SER A 133 2.28 7.94 5.85
C SER A 133 1.30 6.77 5.64
N LEU A 134 0.46 6.86 4.60
CA LEU A 134 -0.37 5.72 4.20
C LEU A 134 0.48 4.51 3.81
N GLN A 135 1.62 4.75 3.14
CA GLN A 135 2.58 3.71 2.78
C GLN A 135 3.16 3.05 4.03
N ASP A 136 3.56 3.82 5.04
CA ASP A 136 4.06 3.28 6.31
C ASP A 136 3.00 2.43 7.01
N LYS A 137 1.74 2.88 7.00
CA LYS A 137 0.62 2.12 7.58
C LYS A 137 0.34 0.82 6.81
N THR A 138 0.42 0.86 5.48
CA THR A 138 0.24 -0.33 4.65
C THR A 138 1.41 -1.30 4.81
N PHE A 139 2.64 -0.78 4.88
CA PHE A 139 3.84 -1.58 5.12
C PHE A 139 3.81 -2.19 6.51
N ASP A 140 3.55 -1.41 7.56
CA ASP A 140 3.37 -1.88 8.94
C ASP A 140 2.31 -2.98 8.99
N PHE A 141 1.18 -2.79 8.30
CA PHE A 141 0.13 -3.78 8.20
C PHE A 141 0.61 -5.06 7.49
N LEU A 142 1.28 -4.95 6.35
CA LEU A 142 1.84 -6.10 5.63
C LEU A 142 2.90 -6.83 6.46
N THR A 143 3.77 -6.12 7.18
CA THR A 143 4.74 -6.72 8.10
C THR A 143 4.08 -7.28 9.35
N SER A 144 2.92 -6.76 9.76
CA SER A 144 2.13 -7.38 10.83
C SER A 144 1.44 -8.68 10.39
N LEU A 145 1.43 -8.96 9.08
CA LEU A 145 1.06 -10.26 8.52
C LEU A 145 2.24 -11.25 8.51
N ASP A 146 3.44 -10.84 8.92
CA ASP A 146 4.62 -11.72 8.95
C ASP A 146 4.33 -12.96 9.81
N PHE A 147 4.30 -14.10 9.11
CA PHE A 147 3.80 -15.40 9.56
C PHE A 147 4.70 -16.08 10.61
N SER A 148 5.72 -15.38 11.10
CA SER A 148 6.78 -15.92 11.96
C SER A 148 6.74 -15.44 13.41
N THR A 149 5.93 -14.45 13.77
CA THR A 149 6.02 -13.86 15.12
C THR A 149 4.84 -14.19 16.02
N ILE A 150 4.85 -15.41 16.56
CA ILE A 150 4.41 -15.63 17.94
C ILE A 150 5.52 -15.08 18.83
N ASN A 151 5.49 -13.79 19.19
CA ASN A 151 5.99 -13.32 20.49
C ASN A 151 5.79 -11.82 20.73
N ASN A 152 5.07 -11.55 21.82
CA ASN A 152 5.35 -10.55 22.86
C ASN A 152 5.77 -9.15 22.41
N GLN A 153 4.78 -8.29 22.15
CA GLN A 153 4.88 -6.89 22.53
C GLN A 153 3.77 -6.57 23.54
N SER A 154 4.21 -6.34 24.76
CA SER A 154 3.47 -5.84 25.92
C SER A 154 3.42 -4.32 25.94
N GLU A 155 2.43 -3.81 26.69
CA GLU A 155 2.14 -2.42 27.10
C GLU A 155 1.25 -1.65 26.09
N ILE A 156 -0.02 -1.32 26.35
CA ILE A 156 -0.71 -0.93 27.59
C ILE A 156 -2.16 -1.50 27.59
N ALA A 157 -2.65 -1.87 28.77
CA ALA A 157 -3.90 -2.58 29.06
C ALA A 157 -5.19 -2.06 28.38
N GLN A 158 -5.62 -2.76 27.35
CA GLN A 158 -6.90 -3.48 27.37
C GLN A 158 -6.54 -4.96 27.12
N GLU A 159 -7.21 -5.91 27.78
CA GLU A 159 -7.19 -7.31 27.34
C GLU A 159 -7.88 -7.40 25.96
N SER A 160 -7.28 -6.80 24.93
CA SER A 160 -7.71 -6.97 23.56
C SER A 160 -7.33 -8.38 23.19
N LEU A 161 -8.34 -9.23 23.13
CA LEU A 161 -8.25 -10.61 22.68
C LEU A 161 -7.35 -10.67 21.45
N LYS A 162 -6.25 -11.42 21.57
CA LYS A 162 -5.22 -11.52 20.52
C LYS A 162 -5.75 -12.38 19.38
N VAL A 163 -6.52 -11.77 18.48
CA VAL A 163 -6.94 -12.40 17.22
C VAL A 163 -5.72 -12.51 16.33
N SER A 164 -5.50 -13.69 15.76
CA SER A 164 -4.43 -13.89 14.80
C SER A 164 -4.81 -13.20 13.49
N THR A 165 -4.02 -12.19 13.08
CA THR A 165 -4.22 -11.46 11.82
C THR A 165 -4.25 -12.41 10.62
N PHE A 166 -3.44 -13.47 10.65
CA PHE A 166 -3.40 -14.49 9.61
C PHE A 166 -4.73 -15.24 9.45
N TRP A 167 -5.22 -15.84 10.55
CA TRP A 167 -6.48 -16.58 10.51
C TRP A 167 -7.67 -15.65 10.25
N HIS A 168 -7.59 -14.40 10.69
CA HIS A 168 -8.58 -13.38 10.34
C HIS A 168 -8.57 -13.07 8.83
N PHE A 169 -7.40 -12.89 8.22
CA PHE A 169 -7.28 -12.68 6.78
C PHE A 169 -7.80 -13.88 5.97
N ILE A 170 -7.37 -15.10 6.33
CA ILE A 170 -7.83 -16.32 5.67
C ILE A 170 -9.34 -16.47 5.79
N SER A 171 -9.90 -16.41 7.01
CA SER A 171 -11.34 -16.59 7.22
C SER A 171 -12.19 -15.53 6.52
N SER A 172 -11.69 -14.29 6.46
CA SER A 172 -12.39 -13.16 5.83
C SER A 172 -12.26 -13.12 4.30
N SER A 173 -11.31 -13.86 3.74
CA SER A 173 -10.98 -13.79 2.31
C SER A 173 -10.89 -15.18 1.67
N TRP A 174 -11.45 -16.21 2.31
CA TRP A 174 -11.18 -17.61 1.96
C TRP A 174 -11.54 -17.94 0.50
N VAL A 175 -12.63 -17.36 -0.04
CA VAL A 175 -13.02 -17.51 -1.45
C VAL A 175 -11.94 -16.98 -2.38
N PHE A 176 -11.40 -15.80 -2.09
CA PHE A 176 -10.37 -15.15 -2.90
C PHE A 176 -9.03 -15.87 -2.78
N VAL A 177 -8.70 -16.36 -1.58
CA VAL A 177 -7.52 -17.21 -1.36
C VAL A 177 -7.63 -18.50 -2.18
N LEU A 178 -8.79 -19.15 -2.21
CA LEU A 178 -8.99 -20.33 -3.08
C LEU A 178 -8.88 -19.98 -4.56
N LEU A 179 -9.44 -18.85 -4.99
CA LEU A 179 -9.29 -18.39 -6.37
C LEU A 179 -7.83 -18.15 -6.75
N MET A 180 -7.04 -17.51 -5.88
CA MET A 180 -5.59 -17.34 -6.10
C MET A 180 -4.86 -18.68 -6.25
N LEU A 181 -5.29 -19.72 -5.53
CA LEU A 181 -4.69 -21.05 -5.67
C LEU A 181 -5.09 -21.73 -6.98
N ILE A 182 -6.33 -21.55 -7.46
CA ILE A 182 -6.85 -22.26 -8.64
C ILE A 182 -6.44 -21.57 -9.96
N ILE A 183 -6.42 -20.24 -9.98
CA ILE A 183 -6.22 -19.43 -11.19
C ILE A 183 -4.90 -19.71 -11.93
N PRO A 184 -3.74 -19.93 -11.27
CA PRO A 184 -2.51 -20.30 -11.96
C PRO A 184 -2.68 -21.55 -12.84
N PHE A 185 -3.34 -22.57 -12.32
CA PHE A 185 -3.53 -23.83 -13.04
C PHE A 185 -4.44 -23.66 -14.26
N THR A 186 -5.45 -22.80 -14.18
CA THR A 186 -6.35 -22.54 -15.31
C THR A 186 -5.71 -21.64 -16.37
N ALA A 187 -4.92 -20.64 -15.95
CA ALA A 187 -4.25 -19.70 -16.85
C ALA A 187 -3.23 -20.39 -17.78
N PHE A 188 -2.55 -21.44 -17.31
CA PHE A 188 -1.60 -22.21 -18.14
C PHE A 188 -2.27 -23.29 -19.00
N SER A 189 -3.57 -23.54 -18.82
CA SER A 189 -4.30 -24.53 -19.62
C SER A 189 -4.77 -23.99 -20.98
N ASP A 190 -4.88 -22.67 -21.13
CA ASP A 190 -5.32 -22.04 -22.38
C ASP A 190 -4.16 -21.87 -23.37
N LYS A 191 -4.24 -22.57 -24.51
CA LYS A 191 -3.25 -22.51 -25.61
C LYS A 191 -3.52 -21.37 -26.60
N LYS A 192 -4.60 -20.61 -26.43
CA LYS A 192 -5.03 -19.59 -27.41
C LYS A 192 -4.16 -18.35 -27.40
N HIS A 193 -3.54 -18.02 -26.26
CA HIS A 193 -2.74 -16.82 -26.08
C HIS A 193 -1.27 -17.16 -25.83
N SER A 194 -0.38 -16.19 -26.10
CA SER A 194 1.04 -16.33 -25.77
C SER A 194 1.23 -16.48 -24.26
N ILE A 195 2.20 -17.30 -23.84
CA ILE A 195 2.49 -17.57 -22.42
C ILE A 195 2.78 -16.28 -21.64
N TRP A 196 3.46 -15.31 -22.27
CA TRP A 196 3.78 -14.03 -21.64
C TRP A 196 2.53 -13.20 -21.34
N TYR A 197 1.55 -13.22 -22.25
CA TYR A 197 0.27 -12.56 -22.02
C TYR A 197 -0.44 -13.19 -20.82
N ASN A 198 -0.48 -14.53 -20.74
CA ASN A 198 -1.10 -15.23 -19.61
C ASN A 198 -0.40 -14.92 -18.29
N ILE A 199 0.94 -14.85 -18.26
CA ILE A 199 1.71 -14.48 -17.07
C ILE A 199 1.36 -13.06 -16.60
N VAL A 200 1.29 -12.08 -17.51
CA VAL A 200 0.94 -10.70 -17.15
C VAL A 200 -0.48 -10.63 -16.60
N VAL A 201 -1.45 -11.29 -17.25
CA VAL A 201 -2.84 -11.35 -16.79
C VAL A 201 -2.93 -12.04 -15.42
N LEU A 202 -2.17 -13.11 -15.20
CA LEU A 202 -2.10 -13.83 -13.93
C LEU A 202 -1.66 -12.89 -12.80
N ILE A 203 -0.52 -12.22 -12.97
CA ILE A 203 0.04 -11.30 -11.96
C ILE A 203 -0.96 -10.19 -11.62
N LEU A 204 -1.58 -9.58 -12.64
CA LEU A 204 -2.56 -8.52 -12.44
C LEU A 204 -3.81 -9.03 -11.71
N LEU A 205 -4.29 -10.22 -12.06
CA LEU A 205 -5.48 -10.82 -11.46
C LEU A 205 -5.21 -11.26 -10.00
N GLU A 206 -4.07 -11.87 -9.71
CA GLU A 206 -3.68 -12.24 -8.35
C GLU A 206 -3.53 -11.01 -7.45
N LEU A 207 -2.84 -9.97 -7.95
CA LEU A 207 -2.71 -8.71 -7.22
C LEU A 207 -4.09 -8.10 -6.93
N PHE A 208 -4.98 -8.10 -7.91
CA PHE A 208 -6.35 -7.62 -7.72
C PHE A 208 -7.10 -8.42 -6.65
N LEU A 209 -7.09 -9.76 -6.73
CA LEU A 209 -7.73 -10.62 -5.73
C LEU A 209 -7.13 -10.41 -4.34
N PHE A 210 -5.83 -10.14 -4.25
CA PHE A 210 -5.13 -9.91 -3.00
C PHE A 210 -5.58 -8.61 -2.35
N LEU A 211 -5.65 -7.54 -3.13
CA LEU A 211 -6.17 -6.25 -2.66
C LEU A 211 -7.65 -6.35 -2.23
N VAL A 212 -8.48 -7.10 -2.95
CA VAL A 212 -9.87 -7.37 -2.55
C VAL A 212 -9.92 -8.15 -1.23
N GLY A 213 -9.09 -9.17 -1.07
CA GLY A 213 -8.95 -9.91 0.18
C GLY A 213 -8.53 -9.02 1.35
N LEU A 214 -7.54 -8.15 1.16
CA LEU A 214 -7.12 -7.19 2.19
C LEU A 214 -8.28 -6.24 2.57
N GLY A 215 -9.01 -5.75 1.58
CA GLY A 215 -10.20 -4.92 1.80
C GLY A 215 -11.27 -5.63 2.63
N LEU A 216 -11.56 -6.89 2.30
CA LEU A 216 -12.53 -7.70 3.04
C LEU A 216 -12.07 -7.99 4.46
N SER A 217 -10.81 -8.39 4.65
CA SER A 217 -10.22 -8.57 5.98
C SER A 217 -10.32 -7.31 6.83
N LYS A 218 -10.16 -6.13 6.23
CA LYS A 218 -10.35 -4.86 6.92
C LYS A 218 -11.82 -4.60 7.27
N ILE A 219 -12.76 -4.87 6.36
CA ILE A 219 -14.20 -4.70 6.63
C ILE A 219 -14.67 -5.63 7.75
N THR A 220 -14.30 -6.91 7.70
CA THR A 220 -14.66 -7.88 8.74
C THR A 220 -13.95 -7.64 10.07
N SER A 221 -12.84 -6.88 10.09
CA SER A 221 -12.19 -6.48 11.34
C SER A 221 -13.06 -5.56 12.22
N TYR A 222 -14.10 -4.95 11.65
CA TYR A 222 -15.08 -4.16 12.40
C TYR A 222 -16.16 -5.02 13.07
N ILE A 223 -16.22 -6.32 12.81
CA ILE A 223 -17.13 -7.24 13.48
C ILE A 223 -16.64 -7.43 14.91
N PRO A 224 -17.46 -7.09 15.93
CA PRO A 224 -17.05 -7.24 17.31
C PRO A 224 -16.86 -8.72 17.66
N ILE A 225 -15.85 -9.01 18.48
CA ILE A 225 -15.61 -10.37 18.97
C ILE A 225 -16.64 -10.66 20.05
N PHE A 226 -17.64 -11.49 19.73
CA PHE A 226 -18.74 -11.80 20.65
C PHE A 226 -18.32 -12.68 21.83
N PHE A 227 -17.34 -13.56 21.65
CA PHE A 227 -16.91 -14.54 22.65
C PHE A 227 -15.39 -14.51 22.82
N ALA A 228 -14.96 -13.97 23.96
CA ALA A 228 -13.55 -13.81 24.32
C ALA A 228 -12.75 -15.11 24.32
N ASP A 229 -13.33 -16.15 24.89
CA ASP A 229 -12.76 -17.48 25.03
C ASP A 229 -12.78 -18.30 23.71
N LYS A 230 -13.55 -17.86 22.70
CA LYS A 230 -13.83 -18.63 21.48
C LYS A 230 -13.58 -17.83 20.21
N VAL A 231 -12.33 -17.40 20.02
CA VAL A 231 -11.87 -16.67 18.82
C VAL A 231 -12.22 -17.40 17.51
N TRP A 232 -12.25 -18.74 17.52
CA TRP A 232 -12.64 -19.55 16.35
C TRP A 232 -14.07 -19.29 15.86
N ILE A 233 -15.00 -18.90 16.75
CA ILE A 233 -16.37 -18.53 16.36
C ILE A 233 -16.33 -17.29 15.47
N ASN A 234 -15.45 -16.33 15.76
CA ASN A 234 -15.31 -15.14 14.93
C ASN A 234 -14.83 -15.50 13.51
N TYR A 235 -13.87 -16.41 13.39
CA TYR A 235 -13.42 -16.91 12.08
C TYR A 235 -14.55 -17.64 11.34
N PHE A 236 -15.33 -18.45 12.04
CA PHE A 236 -16.48 -19.13 11.45
C PHE A 236 -17.57 -18.14 10.99
N MET A 237 -17.81 -17.08 11.76
CA MET A 237 -18.72 -16.00 11.38
C MET A 237 -18.24 -15.26 10.14
N ASN A 238 -16.94 -14.94 10.05
CA ASN A 238 -16.35 -14.34 8.85
C ASN A 238 -16.54 -15.22 7.62
N ILE A 239 -16.22 -16.52 7.73
CA ILE A 239 -16.41 -17.49 6.63
C ILE A 239 -17.87 -17.53 6.20
N SER A 240 -18.79 -17.61 7.17
CA SER A 240 -20.23 -17.67 6.92
C SER A 240 -20.73 -16.41 6.20
N LEU A 241 -20.32 -15.24 6.68
CA LEU A 241 -20.70 -13.95 6.08
C LEU A 241 -20.17 -13.83 4.65
N VAL A 242 -18.90 -14.14 4.43
CA VAL A 242 -18.29 -14.10 3.08
C VAL A 242 -18.98 -15.09 2.14
N THR A 243 -19.35 -16.29 2.63
CA THR A 243 -20.10 -17.28 1.85
C THR A 243 -21.47 -16.75 1.45
N ILE A 244 -22.21 -16.15 2.39
CA ILE A 244 -23.53 -15.58 2.12
C ILE A 244 -23.45 -14.44 1.10
N VAL A 245 -22.43 -13.58 1.20
CA VAL A 245 -22.32 -12.42 0.30
C VAL A 245 -21.85 -12.81 -1.09
N PHE A 246 -20.87 -13.71 -1.22
CA PHE A 246 -20.21 -13.97 -2.51
C PHE A 246 -20.60 -15.28 -3.19
N ILE A 247 -21.06 -16.29 -2.45
CA ILE A 247 -21.37 -17.61 -3.03
C ILE A 247 -22.88 -17.78 -3.24
N VAL A 248 -23.71 -17.35 -2.29
CA VAL A 248 -25.16 -17.55 -2.38
C VAL A 248 -25.81 -16.81 -3.56
N PRO A 249 -25.51 -15.53 -3.87
CA PRO A 249 -26.18 -14.84 -4.97
C PRO A 249 -25.89 -15.46 -6.35
N PRO A 250 -24.63 -15.82 -6.70
CA PRO A 250 -24.36 -16.56 -7.93
C PRO A 250 -25.08 -17.91 -8.02
N LEU A 251 -25.20 -18.65 -6.91
CA LEU A 251 -25.93 -19.92 -6.88
C LEU A 251 -27.43 -19.72 -7.13
N ILE A 252 -28.05 -18.71 -6.51
CA ILE A 252 -29.46 -18.37 -6.74
C ILE A 252 -29.68 -17.97 -8.19
N TYR A 253 -28.79 -17.15 -8.76
CA TYR A 253 -28.86 -16.74 -10.15
C TYR A 253 -28.75 -17.93 -11.11
N ALA A 254 -27.75 -18.80 -10.90
CA ALA A 254 -27.55 -20.00 -11.71
C ALA A 254 -28.74 -20.98 -11.62
N TRP A 255 -29.33 -21.12 -10.42
CA TRP A 255 -30.52 -21.95 -10.22
C TRP A 255 -31.74 -21.38 -10.97
N LYS A 256 -31.95 -20.06 -10.92
CA LYS A 256 -33.04 -19.39 -11.63
C LYS A 256 -32.93 -19.57 -13.13
N GLU A 257 -31.73 -19.35 -13.70
CA GLU A 257 -31.48 -19.47 -15.15
C GLU A 257 -31.71 -20.91 -15.64
N ARG A 258 -31.26 -21.91 -14.86
CA ARG A 258 -31.50 -23.31 -15.17
C ARG A 258 -33.00 -23.63 -15.24
N ASN A 259 -33.80 -23.12 -14.31
CA ASN A 259 -35.22 -23.41 -14.27
C ASN A 259 -36.03 -22.67 -15.34
N SER A 260 -35.63 -21.45 -15.74
CA SER A 260 -36.29 -20.76 -16.85
C SER A 260 -36.09 -21.49 -18.18
N SER A 261 -34.92 -22.10 -18.41
CA SER A 261 -34.66 -22.87 -19.62
C SER A 261 -35.54 -24.13 -19.75
N ILE A 262 -35.93 -24.74 -18.63
CA ILE A 262 -36.81 -25.92 -18.61
C ILE A 262 -38.25 -25.55 -18.93
N SER A 263 -38.71 -24.36 -18.53
CA SER A 263 -40.10 -23.91 -18.76
C SER A 263 -40.42 -23.51 -20.21
N GLN A 264 -39.40 -23.44 -21.08
CA GLN A 264 -39.55 -23.10 -22.50
C GLN A 264 -39.53 -24.33 -23.43
N VAL A 265 -39.38 -25.53 -22.86
CA VAL A 265 -39.40 -26.82 -23.56
C VAL A 265 -40.73 -27.51 -23.28
#